data_AF-A0A0G0FJX4-F1
#
_entry.id   AF-A0A0G0FJX4-F1
#
_cell.length_a   1.000
_cell.length_b   1.000
_cell.length_c   1.000
_cell.angle_alpha   90.00
_cell.angle_beta   90.00
_cell.angle_gamma   90.00
#
_symmetry.space_group_name_H-M   'P 1'
#
loop_
_entity.id
_entity.type
_entity.pdbx_description
1 polymer ?
#
loop_
_entity_poly.entity_id
_entity_poly.type
_entity_poly.pdbx_seq_one_letter_code
_entity_poly.pdbx_strand_id
1 'polypeptide(L)'
;MNTYNQISSNKRKSALLIGVFLILLIAVGWGISGYYGNPIFLYIAVVISFTQAWVGYYYGDKIALATSKAIPITGKENREAKQLVNLVHNLSITAGMPTPKVYLINDSAPNAFATGRDPKHASIAVTTGLVEKLEDEEL
;
A
#
# COMPACT_ATOMS: atom_id res chain seq x y z
N MET A 1 23.06 -5.63 -4.05
CA MET A 1 21.78 -6.36 -3.83
C MET A 1 20.84 -5.96 -4.96
N ASN A 2 20.39 -6.91 -5.79
CA ASN A 2 19.60 -6.58 -7.00
C ASN A 2 18.11 -6.32 -6.64
N THR A 3 17.41 -5.44 -7.37
CA THR A 3 15.99 -5.07 -7.15
C THR A 3 15.08 -6.29 -7.04
N TYR A 4 15.35 -7.33 -7.82
CA TYR A 4 14.64 -8.61 -7.76
C TYR A 4 14.71 -9.31 -6.39
N ASN A 5 15.86 -9.24 -5.72
CA ASN A 5 16.05 -9.82 -4.39
C ASN A 5 15.24 -9.03 -3.33
N GLN A 6 15.09 -7.72 -3.50
CA GLN A 6 14.25 -6.92 -2.61
C GLN A 6 12.76 -7.23 -2.80
N ILE A 7 12.30 -7.37 -4.05
CA ILE A 7 10.90 -7.75 -4.33
C ILE A 7 10.57 -9.10 -3.69
N SER A 8 11.42 -10.10 -3.86
CA SER A 8 11.20 -11.42 -3.29
C SER A 8 11.29 -11.43 -1.76
N SER A 9 12.22 -10.68 -1.16
CA SER A 9 12.31 -10.50 0.29
C SER A 9 11.04 -9.85 0.85
N ASN A 10 10.55 -8.78 0.20
CA ASN A 10 9.34 -8.08 0.62
C ASN A 10 8.11 -8.98 0.54
N LYS A 11 7.96 -9.78 -0.53
CA LYS A 11 6.86 -10.75 -0.63
C LYS A 11 6.87 -11.77 0.52
N ARG A 12 8.05 -12.28 0.90
CA ARG A 12 8.18 -13.19 2.04
C ARG A 12 7.83 -12.52 3.36
N LYS A 13 8.31 -11.28 3.56
CA LYS A 13 7.97 -10.48 4.75
C LYS A 13 6.47 -10.22 4.84
N SER A 14 5.82 -9.84 3.74
CA SER A 14 4.35 -9.65 3.71
C SER A 14 3.61 -10.94 4.01
N ALA A 15 4.03 -12.08 3.44
CA ALA A 15 3.42 -13.38 3.75
C ALA A 15 3.59 -13.76 5.22
N LEU A 16 4.77 -13.52 5.79
CA LEU A 16 5.04 -13.74 7.21
C LEU A 16 4.16 -12.84 8.10
N LEU A 17 4.07 -11.55 7.80
CA LEU A 17 3.25 -10.61 8.55
C LEU A 17 1.76 -10.99 8.51
N ILE A 18 1.24 -11.35 7.33
CA ILE A 18 -0.14 -11.82 7.18
C ILE A 18 -0.36 -13.11 7.98
N GLY A 19 0.57 -14.06 7.91
CA GLY A 19 0.49 -15.32 8.65
C GLY A 19 0.47 -15.10 10.17
N VAL A 20 1.37 -14.27 10.68
CA VAL A 20 1.42 -13.90 12.11
C VAL A 20 0.12 -13.22 12.53
N PHE A 21 -0.39 -12.29 11.73
CA PHE A 21 -1.64 -11.59 12.02
C PHE A 21 -2.85 -12.53 12.05
N LEU A 22 -2.95 -13.48 11.10
CA LEU A 22 -3.99 -14.51 11.09
C LEU A 22 -3.92 -15.39 12.33
N ILE A 23 -2.72 -15.86 12.72
CA ILE A 23 -2.53 -16.67 13.93
C ILE A 23 -3.01 -15.91 15.16
N LEU A 24 -2.68 -14.63 15.27
CA LEU A 24 -3.10 -13.79 16.40
C LEU A 24 -4.62 -13.67 16.47
N LEU A 25 -5.29 -13.35 15.36
CA LEU A 25 -6.75 -13.23 15.35
C LEU A 25 -7.46 -14.56 15.66
N ILE A 26 -6.96 -15.67 15.12
CA ILE A 26 -7.49 -17.00 15.41
C ILE A 26 -7.26 -17.38 16.87
N ALA A 27 -6.11 -17.02 17.46
CA ALA A 27 -5.83 -17.27 18.87
C ALA A 27 -6.79 -16.49 19.80
N VAL A 28 -7.10 -15.24 19.46
CA VAL A 28 -8.13 -14.46 20.16
C VAL A 28 -9.50 -15.14 20.03
N GLY A 29 -9.88 -15.55 18.82
CA GLY A 29 -11.12 -16.29 18.58
C GLY A 29 -11.21 -17.61 19.35
N TRP A 30 -10.09 -18.33 19.47
CA TRP A 30 -9.98 -19.55 20.26
C TRP A 30 -10.17 -19.28 21.76
N GLY A 31 -9.57 -18.22 22.30
CA GLY A 31 -9.76 -17.82 23.69
C GLY A 31 -11.22 -17.44 24.00
N ILE A 32 -11.86 -16.67 23.11
CA ILE A 32 -13.28 -16.32 23.22
C ILE A 32 -14.16 -17.58 23.16
N SER A 33 -13.88 -18.47 22.20
CA SER A 33 -14.61 -19.73 22.04
C SER A 33 -14.51 -20.62 23.28
N GLY A 34 -13.32 -20.70 23.90
CA GLY A 34 -13.09 -21.42 25.15
C GLY A 34 -13.85 -20.82 26.34
N TYR A 35 -13.86 -19.48 26.46
CA TYR A 35 -14.57 -18.78 27.54
C TYR A 35 -16.08 -19.00 27.49
N TYR A 36 -16.69 -18.94 26.30
CA TYR A 36 -18.12 -19.16 26.12
C TYR A 36 -18.51 -20.64 25.93
N GLY A 37 -17.53 -21.55 25.84
CA GLY A 37 -17.76 -22.98 25.61
C GLY A 37 -18.44 -23.33 24.27
N ASN A 38 -18.43 -22.40 23.30
CA ASN A 38 -19.11 -22.59 22.02
C ASN A 38 -18.12 -22.47 20.84
N PRO A 39 -17.95 -23.52 20.02
CA PRO A 39 -17.02 -23.52 18.89
C PRO A 39 -17.41 -22.53 17.77
N ILE A 40 -18.65 -22.02 17.75
CA ILE A 40 -19.10 -21.09 16.72
C ILE A 40 -18.26 -19.81 16.66
N PHE A 41 -17.79 -19.33 17.82
CA PHE A 41 -16.95 -18.13 17.88
C PHE A 41 -15.61 -18.33 17.19
N LEU A 42 -15.03 -19.54 17.26
CA LEU A 42 -13.80 -19.86 16.55
C LEU A 42 -14.03 -19.88 15.04
N TYR A 43 -15.11 -20.52 14.57
CA TYR A 43 -15.44 -20.53 13.14
C TYR A 43 -15.67 -19.12 12.59
N ILE A 44 -16.41 -18.28 13.32
CA ILE A 44 -16.62 -16.87 12.96
C ILE A 44 -15.28 -16.13 12.91
N ALA A 45 -14.43 -16.29 13.93
CA ALA A 45 -13.12 -15.63 13.97
C ALA A 45 -12.23 -16.03 12.79
N VAL A 46 -12.19 -17.33 12.45
CA VAL A 46 -11.45 -17.84 11.28
C VAL A 46 -11.98 -17.20 10.00
N VAL A 47 -13.29 -17.24 9.76
CA VAL A 47 -13.91 -16.66 8.56
C VAL A 47 -13.61 -15.17 8.44
N ILE A 48 -13.76 -14.41 9.52
CA ILE A 48 -13.46 -12.97 9.56
C ILE A 48 -11.97 -12.73 9.26
N SER A 49 -11.08 -13.46 9.91
CA SER A 49 -9.62 -13.28 9.77
C SER A 49 -9.17 -13.50 8.33
N PHE A 50 -9.61 -14.60 7.71
CA PHE A 50 -9.27 -14.89 6.31
C PHE A 50 -9.90 -13.86 5.35
N THR A 51 -11.14 -13.47 5.60
CA THR A 51 -11.81 -12.44 4.78
C THR A 51 -11.06 -11.11 4.85
N GLN A 52 -10.68 -10.67 6.05
CA GLN A 52 -9.93 -9.43 6.25
C GLN A 52 -8.53 -9.50 5.62
N ALA A 53 -7.81 -10.62 5.79
CA ALA A 53 -6.50 -10.80 5.16
C ALA A 53 -6.60 -10.77 3.63
N TRP A 54 -7.63 -11.41 3.06
CA TRP A 54 -7.89 -11.40 1.62
C TRP A 54 -8.23 -9.99 1.12
N VAL A 55 -9.17 -9.30 1.76
CA VAL A 55 -9.52 -7.90 1.40
C VAL A 55 -8.30 -6.99 1.52
N GLY A 56 -7.56 -7.07 2.62
CA GLY A 56 -6.37 -6.25 2.86
C GLY A 56 -5.28 -6.48 1.81
N TYR A 57 -5.04 -7.73 1.40
CA TYR A 57 -4.01 -8.05 0.41
C TYR A 57 -4.38 -7.58 -1.02
N TYR A 58 -5.65 -7.67 -1.40
CA TYR A 58 -6.11 -7.35 -2.77
C TYR A 58 -6.61 -5.91 -2.94
N TYR A 59 -7.09 -5.28 -1.88
CA TYR A 59 -7.71 -3.95 -1.90
C TYR A 59 -7.07 -2.95 -0.94
N GLY A 60 -6.04 -3.33 -0.18
CA GLY A 60 -5.39 -2.44 0.80
C GLY A 60 -4.79 -1.18 0.17
N ASP A 61 -4.28 -1.28 -1.07
CA ASP A 61 -3.80 -0.13 -1.84
C ASP A 61 -4.93 0.87 -2.12
N LYS A 62 -6.10 0.38 -2.57
CA LYS A 62 -7.27 1.21 -2.84
C LYS A 62 -7.82 1.84 -1.56
N ILE A 63 -7.83 1.09 -0.45
CA ILE A 63 -8.25 1.62 0.85
C ILE A 63 -7.32 2.75 1.28
N ALA A 64 -6.00 2.55 1.24
CA ALA A 64 -5.03 3.58 1.61
C ALA A 64 -5.16 4.85 0.77
N LEU A 65 -5.32 4.72 -0.55
CA LEU A 65 -5.52 5.85 -1.46
C LEU A 65 -6.85 6.57 -1.20
N ALA A 66 -7.93 5.83 -0.98
CA ALA A 66 -9.25 6.39 -0.72
C ALA A 66 -9.30 7.13 0.64
N THR A 67 -8.73 6.55 1.69
CA THR A 67 -8.63 7.20 3.01
C THR A 67 -7.84 8.49 2.94
N SER A 68 -6.81 8.54 2.08
CA SER A 68 -5.99 9.73 1.86
C SER A 68 -6.62 10.74 0.89
N LYS A 69 -7.81 10.46 0.34
CA LYS A 69 -8.46 11.26 -0.71
C LYS A 69 -7.53 11.55 -1.91
N ALA A 70 -6.71 10.57 -2.25
CA ALA A 70 -5.71 10.71 -3.31
C ALA A 70 -6.38 10.76 -4.68
N ILE A 71 -6.03 11.75 -5.49
CA ILE A 71 -6.59 12.00 -6.83
C ILE A 71 -5.57 11.53 -7.87
N PRO A 72 -5.92 10.64 -8.81
CA PRO A 72 -4.99 10.18 -9.84
C PRO A 72 -4.61 11.33 -10.77
N ILE A 73 -3.33 11.42 -11.12
CA ILE A 73 -2.80 12.41 -12.07
C ILE A 73 -2.16 11.71 -13.28
N THR A 74 -2.28 12.35 -14.44
CA THR A 74 -1.82 11.82 -15.73
C THR A 74 -0.71 12.65 -16.37
N GLY A 75 -0.37 13.79 -15.77
CA GLY A 75 0.61 14.75 -16.28
C GLY A 75 0.04 15.70 -17.33
N LYS A 76 -1.28 15.72 -17.52
CA LYS A 76 -2.00 16.62 -18.43
C LYS A 76 -2.68 17.77 -17.71
N GLU A 77 -2.76 17.71 -16.38
CA GLU A 77 -3.51 18.62 -15.54
C GLU A 77 -2.82 19.98 -15.46
N ASN A 78 -1.52 19.99 -15.13
CA ASN A 78 -0.68 21.18 -15.04
C ASN A 78 0.81 20.82 -15.20
N ARG A 79 1.68 21.83 -15.13
CA ARG A 79 3.14 21.67 -15.31
C ARG A 79 3.77 20.82 -14.20
N GLU A 80 3.38 21.03 -12.95
CA GLU A 80 3.91 20.33 -11.77
C GLU A 80 3.55 18.84 -11.79
N ALA A 81 2.29 18.51 -12.10
CA ALA A 81 1.85 17.13 -12.28
C ALA A 81 2.62 16.42 -13.40
N LYS A 82 2.93 17.14 -14.49
CA LYS A 82 3.75 16.62 -15.58
C LYS A 82 5.19 16.36 -15.13
N GLN A 83 5.80 17.27 -14.35
CA GLN A 83 7.14 17.07 -13.78
C GLN A 83 7.17 15.85 -12.87
N LEU A 84 6.23 15.73 -11.94
CA LEU A 84 6.14 14.61 -11.01
C LEU A 84 5.96 13.26 -11.73
N VAL A 85 5.05 13.18 -12.71
CA VAL A 85 4.85 11.96 -13.49
C VAL A 85 6.10 11.59 -14.30
N ASN A 86 6.79 12.58 -14.88
CA ASN A 86 8.03 12.34 -15.63
C ASN A 86 9.18 11.87 -14.73
N LEU A 87 9.31 12.47 -13.55
CA LEU A 87 10.30 12.07 -12.55
C LEU A 87 10.09 10.61 -12.14
N VAL A 88 8.87 10.25 -11.73
CA VAL A 88 8.50 8.88 -11.37
C VAL A 88 8.76 7.91 -12.53
N HIS A 89 8.45 8.33 -13.76
CA HIS A 89 8.71 7.55 -14.97
C HIS A 89 10.22 7.31 -15.20
N ASN A 90 11.04 8.35 -15.11
CA ASN A 90 12.49 8.26 -15.31
C ASN A 90 13.17 7.40 -14.22
N LEU A 91 12.73 7.53 -12.97
CA LEU A 91 13.18 6.69 -11.87
C LEU A 91 12.79 5.22 -12.09
N SER A 92 11.58 4.96 -12.58
CA SER A 92 11.10 3.61 -12.88
C SER A 92 11.88 2.94 -14.01
N ILE A 93 12.21 3.69 -15.08
CA ILE A 93 13.07 3.21 -16.18
C ILE A 93 14.45 2.85 -15.65
N THR A 94 15.05 3.75 -14.87
CA THR A 94 16.40 3.55 -14.31
C THR A 94 16.44 2.33 -13.39
N ALA A 95 15.36 2.09 -12.63
CA ALA A 95 15.22 0.93 -11.76
C ALA A 95 14.82 -0.37 -12.50
N GLY A 96 14.51 -0.32 -13.80
CA GLY A 96 14.01 -1.44 -14.58
C GLY A 96 12.66 -1.98 -14.10
N MET A 97 11.79 -1.09 -13.58
CA MET A 97 10.49 -1.43 -13.03
C MET A 97 9.33 -0.82 -13.85
N PRO A 98 8.12 -1.41 -13.80
CA PRO A 98 6.93 -0.77 -14.34
C PRO A 98 6.66 0.56 -13.66
N THR A 99 6.26 1.56 -14.43
CA THR A 99 5.90 2.87 -13.89
C THR A 99 4.65 2.77 -13.00
N PRO A 100 4.72 3.18 -11.72
CA PRO A 100 3.57 3.15 -10.83
C PRO A 100 2.56 4.24 -11.19
N LYS A 101 1.32 4.06 -10.74
CA LYS A 101 0.29 5.10 -10.85
C LYS A 101 0.62 6.24 -9.90
N VAL A 102 0.50 7.48 -10.36
CA VAL A 102 0.80 8.66 -9.55
C VAL A 102 -0.50 9.31 -9.09
N TYR A 103 -0.55 9.69 -7.82
CA TYR A 103 -1.67 10.36 -7.20
C TYR A 103 -1.20 11.62 -6.47
N LEU A 104 -2.06 12.63 -6.45
CA LEU A 104 -1.89 13.86 -5.71
C LEU A 104 -2.90 13.93 -4.56
N ILE A 105 -2.43 14.26 -3.37
CA ILE A 105 -3.24 14.47 -2.18
C ILE A 105 -3.27 15.96 -1.89
N ASN A 106 -4.46 16.54 -1.75
CA ASN A 106 -4.60 17.94 -1.39
C ASN A 106 -4.41 18.11 0.13
N ASP A 107 -3.16 18.31 0.54
CA ASP A 107 -2.75 18.53 1.92
C ASP A 107 -1.48 19.39 1.94
N SER A 108 -1.47 20.42 2.79
CA SER A 108 -0.34 21.34 2.99
C SER A 108 0.82 20.72 3.79
N ALA A 109 0.56 19.63 4.53
CA ALA A 109 1.60 18.91 5.24
C ALA A 109 2.44 18.08 4.24
N PRO A 110 3.77 18.27 4.18
CA PRO A 110 4.62 17.56 3.24
C PRO A 110 4.68 16.06 3.60
N ASN A 111 4.19 15.21 2.70
CA ASN A 111 4.21 13.75 2.85
C ASN A 111 4.16 13.05 1.48
N ALA A 112 4.67 11.81 1.43
CA ALA A 112 4.50 10.91 0.31
C ALA A 112 4.52 9.45 0.80
N PHE A 113 3.78 8.58 0.11
CA PHE A 113 3.84 7.15 0.35
C PHE A 113 3.69 6.34 -0.94
N ALA A 114 4.24 5.13 -0.93
CA ALA A 114 4.08 4.16 -2.00
C ALA A 114 3.28 2.95 -1.47
N THR A 115 2.33 2.47 -2.26
CA THR A 115 1.47 1.34 -1.91
C THR A 115 1.25 0.43 -3.12
N GLY A 116 0.88 -0.82 -2.87
CA GLY A 116 0.67 -1.83 -3.90
C GLY A 116 1.21 -3.21 -3.51
N ARG A 117 0.53 -4.25 -3.95
CA ARG A 117 0.88 -5.65 -3.64
C ARG A 117 2.07 -6.19 -4.46
N ASP A 118 2.33 -5.60 -5.62
CA ASP A 118 3.41 -5.99 -6.54
C ASP A 118 3.74 -4.82 -7.49
N PRO A 119 4.89 -4.87 -8.21
CA PRO A 119 5.31 -3.77 -9.08
C PRO A 119 4.32 -3.37 -10.18
N LYS A 120 3.45 -4.27 -10.65
CA LYS A 120 2.44 -3.96 -11.68
C LYS A 120 1.21 -3.27 -11.09
N HIS A 121 1.03 -3.35 -9.77
CA HIS A 121 -0.07 -2.74 -9.02
C HIS A 121 0.44 -1.64 -8.07
N ALA A 122 1.63 -1.10 -8.34
CA ALA A 122 2.23 -0.06 -7.52
C ALA A 122 1.57 1.31 -7.79
N SER A 123 1.40 2.09 -6.73
CA SER A 123 0.90 3.46 -6.73
C SER A 123 1.77 4.31 -5.81
N ILE A 124 2.03 5.55 -6.20
CA ILE A 124 2.71 6.57 -5.41
C ILE A 124 1.73 7.72 -5.20
N ALA A 125 1.57 8.16 -3.97
CA ALA A 125 0.76 9.31 -3.62
C ALA A 125 1.65 10.37 -2.97
N VAL A 126 1.53 11.61 -3.45
CA VAL A 126 2.32 12.76 -2.99
C VAL A 126 1.38 13.89 -2.60
N THR A 127 1.66 14.60 -1.52
CA THR A 127 0.86 15.77 -1.09
C THR A 127 1.24 17.04 -1.84
N THR A 128 0.30 17.95 -2.08
CA THR A 128 0.58 19.28 -2.63
C THR A 128 1.63 20.04 -1.83
N GLY A 129 1.58 19.98 -0.50
CA GLY A 129 2.57 20.61 0.37
C GLY A 129 3.98 20.02 0.28
N LEU A 130 4.15 18.82 -0.28
CA LEU A 130 5.48 18.28 -0.60
C LEU A 130 5.98 18.83 -1.94
N VAL A 131 5.11 18.85 -2.95
CA VAL A 131 5.41 19.39 -4.30
C VAL A 131 5.76 20.86 -4.24
N GLU A 132 5.07 21.65 -3.41
CA GLU A 132 5.30 23.10 -3.27
C GLU A 132 6.58 23.43 -2.48
N LYS A 133 7.05 22.54 -1.60
CA LYS A 133 8.16 22.79 -0.69
C LYS A 133 9.52 22.33 -1.20
N LEU A 134 9.53 21.28 -2.02
CA LEU A 134 10.77 20.69 -2.51
C LEU A 134 11.07 21.23 -3.90
N GLU A 135 12.32 21.65 -4.11
CA GLU A 135 12.81 22.00 -5.45
C GLU A 135 12.96 20.73 -6.31
N ASP A 136 12.96 20.85 -7.64
CA ASP A 136 12.96 19.72 -8.59
C ASP A 136 14.09 18.68 -8.39
N GLU A 137 15.17 19.04 -7.67
CA GLU A 137 16.30 18.17 -7.34
C GLU A 137 16.10 17.33 -6.06
N GLU A 138 15.14 17.72 -5.21
CA GLU A 138 14.79 17.06 -3.95
C GLU A 138 13.51 16.21 -4.03
N LEU A 139 12.67 16.41 -5.05
CA LEU A 139 11.52 15.57 -5.39
C LEU A 139 11.95 14.25 -6.05
#